data_AF-A0A7X7NWY9-F1
#
_entry.id   AF-A0A7X7NWY9-F1
#
_cell.length_a   1.000
_cell.length_b   1.000
_cell.length_c   1.000
_cell.angle_alpha   90.00
_cell.angle_beta   90.00
_cell.angle_gamma   90.00
#
_symmetry.space_group_name_H-M   'P 1'
#
loop_
_entity.id
_entity.type
_entity.pdbx_description
1 polymer ?
#
loop_
_entity_poly.entity_id
_entity_poly.type
_entity_poly.pdbx_seq_one_letter_code
_entity_poly.pdbx_strand_id
1 'polypeptide(L)'
;MKKFELKKYAGNPILSPKKENDWESLVTCNPAAWYEDGTFYLLYRAAGNDAEHVIHLGLATSKDGFNFKRVQDTPVLSPDPKGFDEGCVEDPRITKMGNLFYVTYATRS
;
A
#
# COMPACT_ATOMS: atom_id res chain seq x y z
N MET A 1 11.36 -32.77 5.08
CA MET A 1 10.74 -31.47 5.40
C MET A 1 9.29 -31.50 4.97
N LYS A 2 8.35 -30.98 5.78
CA LYS A 2 6.96 -30.76 5.33
C LYS A 2 6.95 -29.58 4.36
N LYS A 3 6.33 -29.75 3.19
CA LYS A 3 6.11 -28.69 2.21
C LYS A 3 5.06 -27.72 2.79
N PHE A 4 5.42 -26.46 2.95
CA PHE A 4 4.47 -25.41 3.32
C PHE A 4 3.87 -24.84 2.03
N GLU A 5 2.54 -24.86 1.93
CA GLU A 5 1.80 -24.35 0.77
C GLU A 5 0.82 -23.27 1.22
N LEU A 6 0.97 -22.08 0.63
CA LEU A 6 0.01 -20.99 0.82
C LEU A 6 -1.25 -21.27 0.01
N LYS A 7 -2.41 -21.20 0.67
CA LYS A 7 -3.71 -21.28 0.01
C LYS A 7 -4.18 -19.87 -0.33
N LYS A 8 -4.51 -19.64 -1.60
CA LYS A 8 -5.12 -18.38 -2.03
C LYS A 8 -6.48 -18.21 -1.37
N TYR A 9 -6.76 -17.01 -0.87
CA TYR A 9 -8.09 -16.66 -0.41
C TYR A 9 -9.07 -16.65 -1.59
N ALA A 10 -10.24 -17.27 -1.41
CA ALA A 10 -11.25 -17.36 -2.46
C ALA A 10 -11.88 -16.00 -2.81
N GLY A 11 -11.92 -15.06 -1.86
CA GLY A 11 -12.47 -13.71 -2.06
C GLY A 11 -11.45 -12.69 -2.57
N ASN A 12 -10.33 -13.11 -3.16
CA ASN A 12 -9.42 -12.18 -3.81
C ASN A 12 -10.10 -11.46 -5.00
N PRO A 13 -9.76 -10.18 -5.27
CA PRO A 13 -8.77 -9.36 -4.57
C PRO A 13 -9.28 -8.79 -3.22
N ILE A 14 -8.40 -8.73 -2.21
CA ILE A 14 -8.70 -8.18 -0.88
C ILE A 14 -8.70 -6.64 -0.80
N LEU A 15 -8.16 -5.99 -1.83
CA LEU A 15 -8.20 -4.54 -2.04
C LEU A 15 -8.20 -4.29 -3.55
N SER A 16 -9.10 -3.42 -4.03
CA SER A 16 -9.22 -3.04 -5.44
C SER A 16 -9.19 -1.52 -5.59
N PRO A 17 -8.84 -1.00 -6.79
CA PRO A 17 -8.94 0.42 -7.11
C PRO A 17 -10.31 1.00 -6.78
N LYS A 18 -10.33 2.23 -6.29
CA LYS A 18 -11.57 2.98 -5.99
C LYS A 18 -11.71 4.10 -7.02
N LYS A 19 -12.66 3.95 -7.95
CA LYS A 19 -12.82 4.85 -9.10
C LYS A 19 -13.14 6.28 -8.69
N GLU A 20 -13.72 6.45 -7.51
CA GLU A 20 -14.09 7.76 -6.95
C GLU A 20 -12.89 8.51 -6.37
N ASN A 21 -11.74 7.84 -6.20
CA ASN A 21 -10.52 8.42 -5.68
C ASN A 21 -9.48 8.48 -6.82
N ASP A 22 -9.31 9.66 -7.42
CA ASP A 22 -8.49 9.83 -8.64
C ASP A 22 -7.09 9.22 -8.52
N TRP A 23 -6.42 9.39 -7.37
CA TRP A 23 -5.06 8.94 -7.08
C TRP A 23 -4.86 7.41 -6.99
N GLU A 24 -5.95 6.65 -6.84
CA GLU A 24 -5.94 5.17 -6.75
C GLU A 24 -6.95 4.51 -7.69
N SER A 25 -7.45 5.29 -8.66
CA SER A 25 -8.55 4.90 -9.54
C SER A 25 -8.19 3.79 -10.53
N LEU A 26 -6.89 3.61 -10.81
CA LEU A 26 -6.40 2.68 -11.82
C LEU A 26 -5.72 1.44 -11.21
N VAL A 27 -4.88 1.63 -10.20
CA VAL A 27 -4.04 0.55 -9.63
C VAL A 27 -4.03 0.61 -8.10
N THR A 28 -4.15 -0.56 -7.46
CA THR A 28 -3.80 -0.80 -6.06
C THR A 28 -3.03 -2.11 -5.95
N CYS A 29 -1.75 -2.08 -5.57
CA CYS A 29 -0.87 -3.25 -5.59
C CYS A 29 0.31 -3.14 -4.61
N ASN A 30 1.23 -4.10 -4.71
CA ASN A 30 2.56 -4.14 -4.08
C ASN A 30 2.65 -3.59 -2.63
N PRO A 31 1.81 -4.06 -1.70
CA PRO A 31 1.78 -3.48 -0.36
C PRO A 31 2.95 -3.94 0.52
N ALA A 32 3.35 -3.08 1.45
CA ALA A 32 3.96 -3.52 2.70
C ALA A 32 2.86 -3.98 3.66
N ALA A 33 3.13 -4.99 4.47
CA ALA A 33 2.17 -5.51 5.44
C ALA A 33 2.80 -5.66 6.82
N TRP A 34 2.04 -5.36 7.86
CA TRP A 34 2.41 -5.70 9.24
C TRP A 34 1.16 -6.02 10.07
N TYR A 35 1.37 -6.67 11.21
CA TYR A 35 0.33 -6.99 12.17
C TYR A 35 0.71 -6.47 13.54
N GLU A 36 -0.18 -5.70 14.16
CA GLU A 36 0.00 -5.12 15.49
C GLU A 36 -1.35 -4.95 16.17
N ASP A 37 -1.42 -5.23 17.48
CA ASP A 37 -2.60 -4.99 18.32
C ASP A 37 -3.93 -5.49 17.73
N GLY A 38 -3.91 -6.73 17.21
CA GLY A 38 -5.12 -7.33 16.64
C GLY A 38 -5.51 -6.78 15.27
N THR A 39 -4.62 -6.08 14.57
CA THR A 39 -4.90 -5.37 13.32
C THR A 39 -3.85 -5.69 12.27
N PHE A 40 -4.31 -6.10 11.10
CA PHE A 40 -3.50 -6.16 9.89
C PHE A 40 -3.50 -4.80 9.22
N TYR A 41 -2.34 -4.35 8.79
CA TYR A 41 -2.16 -3.11 8.06
C TYR A 41 -1.55 -3.40 6.70
N LEU A 42 -1.99 -2.66 5.68
CA LEU A 42 -1.39 -2.61 4.36
C LEU A 42 -1.05 -1.16 4.04
N LEU A 43 0.24 -0.89 3.88
CA LEU A 43 0.71 0.32 3.20
C LEU A 43 0.82 -0.04 1.72
N TYR A 44 -0.19 0.29 0.93
CA TYR A 44 -0.35 -0.17 -0.45
C TYR A 44 0.07 0.90 -1.45
N ARG A 45 0.71 0.45 -2.54
CA ARG A 45 0.97 1.28 -3.73
C ARG A 45 -0.34 1.53 -4.45
N ALA A 46 -0.56 2.77 -4.89
CA ALA A 46 -1.69 3.14 -5.70
C ALA A 46 -1.29 4.10 -6.83
N ALA A 47 -2.05 4.06 -7.92
CA ALA A 47 -1.89 4.99 -9.03
C ALA A 47 -3.25 5.36 -9.62
N GLY A 48 -3.33 6.59 -10.09
CA GLY A 48 -4.49 7.13 -10.80
C GLY A 48 -4.45 6.90 -12.30
N ASN A 49 -5.44 7.48 -12.96
CA ASN A 49 -5.51 7.58 -14.42
C ASN A 49 -4.98 8.93 -14.92
N ASP A 50 -3.91 9.43 -14.30
CA ASP A 50 -3.16 10.61 -14.74
C ASP A 50 -2.09 10.22 -15.78
N ALA A 51 -1.62 11.20 -16.56
CA ALA A 51 -0.70 10.94 -17.67
C ALA A 51 0.72 10.60 -17.19
N GLU A 52 1.10 11.12 -16.03
CA GLU A 52 2.40 10.99 -15.40
C GLU A 52 2.54 9.70 -14.59
N HIS A 53 1.42 8.98 -14.40
CA HIS A 53 1.27 7.79 -13.57
C HIS A 53 1.89 7.97 -12.18
N VAL A 54 1.50 9.05 -11.50
CA VAL A 54 2.01 9.40 -10.17
C VAL A 54 1.64 8.29 -9.18
N ILE A 55 2.66 7.77 -8.50
CA ILE A 55 2.49 6.69 -7.54
C ILE A 55 2.42 7.24 -6.13
N HIS A 56 1.39 6.81 -5.42
CA HIS A 56 1.08 7.18 -4.04
C HIS A 56 1.08 5.95 -3.14
N LEU A 57 1.24 6.17 -1.83
CA LEU A 57 0.97 5.14 -0.83
C LEU A 57 -0.32 5.45 -0.08
N GLY A 58 -1.20 4.46 -0.02
CA GLY A 58 -2.38 4.47 0.84
C GLY A 58 -2.22 3.55 2.04
N LEU A 59 -3.04 3.75 3.07
CA LEU A 59 -3.09 2.88 4.24
C LEU A 59 -4.47 2.21 4.37
N ALA A 60 -4.47 0.89 4.54
CA ALA A 60 -5.68 0.11 4.80
C ALA A 60 -5.48 -0.80 6.02
N THR A 61 -6.56 -1.09 6.73
CA THR A 61 -6.57 -1.93 7.92
C THR A 61 -7.61 -3.04 7.83
N SER A 62 -7.34 -4.16 8.49
CA SER A 62 -8.26 -5.29 8.60
C SER A 62 -8.13 -5.96 9.96
N LYS A 63 -9.21 -6.54 10.47
CA LYS A 63 -9.21 -7.37 11.68
C LYS A 63 -9.08 -8.87 11.39
N ASP A 64 -9.36 -9.28 10.16
CA ASP A 64 -9.37 -10.70 9.74
C ASP A 64 -8.32 -11.02 8.67
N GLY A 65 -7.62 -10.01 8.14
CA GLY A 65 -6.61 -10.17 7.10
C GLY A 65 -7.18 -10.35 5.69
N PHE A 66 -8.50 -10.21 5.51
CA PHE A 66 -9.19 -10.38 4.23
C PHE A 66 -10.05 -9.18 3.85
N ASN A 67 -10.75 -8.59 4.81
CA ASN A 67 -11.63 -7.44 4.61
C ASN A 67 -10.91 -6.16 5.01
N PHE A 68 -10.30 -5.47 4.04
CA PHE A 68 -9.55 -4.24 4.27
C PHE A 68 -10.40 -2.99 4.09
N LYS A 69 -10.22 -2.03 4.99
CA LYS A 69 -10.80 -0.69 4.93
C LYS A 69 -9.69 0.35 4.85
N ARG A 70 -9.81 1.28 3.91
CA ARG A 70 -8.93 2.45 3.82
C ARG A 70 -9.05 3.27 5.10
N VAL A 71 -7.91 3.75 5.61
CA VAL A 71 -7.88 4.58 6.83
C VAL A 71 -8.37 6.00 6.54
N GLN A 72 -8.12 6.49 5.33
CA GLN A 72 -8.51 7.82 4.85
C GLN A 72 -8.69 7.80 3.31
N ASP A 73 -9.35 8.81 2.76
CA ASP A 73 -9.62 8.93 1.31
C ASP A 73 -8.47 9.59 0.51
N THR A 74 -7.43 10.07 1.18
CA THR A 74 -6.23 10.68 0.58
C THR A 74 -4.99 9.80 0.82
N PRO A 75 -3.93 9.92 -0.02
CA PRO A 75 -2.67 9.24 0.23
C PRO A 75 -2.10 9.53 1.63
N VAL A 76 -1.44 8.55 2.23
CA VAL A 76 -0.63 8.75 3.45
C VAL A 76 0.81 9.17 3.13
N LEU A 77 1.26 8.88 1.91
CA LEU A 77 2.51 9.40 1.34
C LEU A 77 2.33 9.65 -0.15
N SER A 78 2.80 10.80 -0.61
CA SER A 78 2.83 11.21 -2.01
C SER A 78 4.23 11.74 -2.35
N PRO A 79 4.62 11.71 -3.63
CA PRO A 79 5.84 12.38 -4.10
C PRO A 79 5.87 13.85 -3.71
N ASP A 80 7.06 14.37 -3.34
CA ASP A 80 7.27 15.82 -3.24
C ASP A 80 7.72 16.35 -4.62
N PRO A 81 6.93 17.19 -5.31
CA PRO A 81 7.27 17.71 -6.64
C PRO A 81 8.54 18.58 -6.69
N LYS A 82 9.15 18.89 -5.54
CA LYS A 82 10.43 19.61 -5.45
C LYS A 82 11.50 18.79 -4.74
N GLY A 83 11.18 17.55 -4.39
CA GLY A 83 12.02 16.65 -3.62
C GLY A 83 12.83 15.70 -4.51
N PHE A 84 13.63 14.87 -3.85
CA PHE A 84 14.40 13.83 -4.53
C PHE A 84 13.52 12.70 -5.09
N ASP A 85 12.25 12.66 -4.67
CA ASP A 85 11.28 11.64 -5.03
C ASP A 85 10.11 12.14 -5.88
N GLU A 86 10.31 13.25 -6.59
CA GLU A 86 9.30 13.96 -7.39
C GLU A 86 8.50 13.08 -8.34
N GLY A 87 9.11 12.03 -8.90
CA GLY A 87 8.46 11.20 -9.88
C GLY A 87 7.61 10.07 -9.30
N CYS A 88 7.93 9.54 -8.09
CA CYS A 88 7.13 8.50 -7.43
C CYS A 88 7.61 8.10 -6.00
N VAL A 89 6.67 7.53 -5.23
CA VAL A 89 6.92 6.77 -3.99
C VAL A 89 6.34 5.35 -4.12
N GLU A 90 7.17 4.35 -4.45
CA GLU A 90 6.70 3.03 -4.89
C GLU A 90 7.09 1.86 -3.98
N ASP A 91 6.31 0.79 -4.09
CA ASP A 91 6.61 -0.56 -3.61
C ASP A 91 7.16 -0.61 -2.18
N PRO A 92 6.41 -0.07 -1.20
CA PRO A 92 6.92 0.08 0.14
C PRO A 92 7.27 -1.27 0.77
N ARG A 93 8.30 -1.26 1.62
CA ARG A 93 8.58 -2.31 2.60
C ARG A 93 8.66 -1.68 3.96
N ILE A 94 8.23 -2.41 4.98
CA ILE A 94 8.14 -1.89 6.34
C ILE A 94 8.71 -2.90 7.33
N THR A 95 9.54 -2.39 8.25
CA THR A 95 10.07 -3.16 9.38
C THR A 95 9.93 -2.33 10.64
N LYS A 96 9.33 -2.92 11.68
CA LYS A 96 9.25 -2.30 13.01
C LYS A 96 10.51 -2.66 13.82
N MET A 97 11.18 -1.66 14.38
CA MET A 97 12.30 -1.83 15.32
C MET A 97 12.08 -0.94 16.54
N GLY A 98 11.77 -1.56 17.69
CA GLY A 98 11.31 -0.84 18.87
C GLY A 98 9.99 -0.12 18.60
N ASN A 99 9.95 1.19 18.87
CA ASN A 99 8.77 2.03 18.64
C ASN A 99 8.75 2.69 17.25
N LEU A 100 9.74 2.39 16.39
CA LEU A 100 9.89 3.02 15.09
C LEU A 100 9.53 2.04 13.96
N PHE A 101 8.84 2.57 12.95
CA PHE A 101 8.64 1.91 11.68
C PHE A 101 9.63 2.48 10.66
N TYR A 102 10.42 1.60 10.07
CA TYR A 102 11.35 1.92 9.00
C TYR A 102 10.68 1.53 7.69
N VAL A 103 10.37 2.53 6.87
CA VAL A 103 9.78 2.34 5.55
C VAL A 103 10.85 2.57 4.50
N THR A 104 11.07 1.58 3.64
CA THR A 104 11.86 1.75 2.42
C THR A 104 10.91 1.74 1.23
N TYR A 105 11.19 2.57 0.23
CA TYR A 105 10.40 2.67 -0.99
C TYR A 105 11.33 2.95 -2.17
N ALA A 106 10.91 2.59 -3.37
CA ALA A 106 11.59 2.97 -4.60
C ALA A 106 11.09 4.34 -5.06
N THR A 107 11.96 5.09 -5.71
CA THR A 107 11.64 6.42 -6.23
C THR A 107 12.24 6.61 -7.62
N ARG A 108 11.62 7.46 -8.43
CA ARG A 108 12.13 7.97 -9.71
C ARG A 108 12.28 9.49 -9.58
N SER A 109 13.35 10.01 -10.15
CA SER A 109 13.50 11.41 -10.55
C SER A 109 12.90 11.57 -11.93
#